data_AF-A0A4D6WNR0-F1
#
_entry.id   AF-A0A4D6WNR0-F1
#
_cell.length_a   1.000
_cell.length_b   1.000
_cell.length_c   1.000
_cell.angle_alpha   90.00
_cell.angle_beta   90.00
_cell.angle_gamma   90.00
#
_symmetry.space_group_name_H-M   'P 1'
#
loop_
_entity.id
_entity.type
_entity.pdbx_description
1 polymer ?
#
loop_
_entity_poly.entity_id
_entity_poly.type
_entity_poly.pdbx_seq_one_letter_code
_entity_poly.pdbx_strand_id
1 'polypeptide(L)'
;MNSVYKYPLPPQNYISEEILLGIILIYPSTFPHIIPFIQSEYFFLECHQIIYKHLIKIHKNHKLNSIEMYQYLSDNYMLHYIGGIDKITNIIKQGQIFLSYNKTNVYIQELIEIIKFNYIKRLIIQYGQNIVQLAYIKNISTYKLYNKASYYLHITEKKIPKNQLKSFEKLIGNFLLSKNKLNFTDTNIPKLFNTNFKKSGFINLDKLISGLPNGELIVIAGRPSMGKTSLAINLACNVLNTHKIGICFFSLEMSSEQIINKLLATYTKIPIKEISLKILNKNKWKNINTICRKLLQNYIYINDIPNVSIDYIEYTSKLLKQEYSHINLIIIDYLQLIQTDIESINNRVQELSYITRKLKLLAQYLNIPLIILSQLNRNIETRNNKKPLLSDLKESGCINYTEKILIKIKQAINYIFIQKMAKKYNIFLRLDQIYNKNILKYNKYINKILLFAQYIFELNILQSTKLFITYNHKYISYKQWQYNHQIVEKYPCNLTNKYNEICKTQKIQFLNYSIVYDLHITQYFHLISNNIILHNSIEQDADIIMMLYDEISTKIQQKNQKIIDISIIKNRNGPIGSFKLQFYPDNNLFIDHEEK
;
A
#
# COMPACT_ATOMS: atom_id res chain seq x y z
N MET A 1 27.98 28.96 2.36
CA MET A 1 28.73 28.71 3.61
C MET A 1 28.92 27.21 3.86
N ASN A 2 29.59 26.47 2.97
CA ASN A 2 29.74 24.99 3.07
C ASN A 2 31.21 24.53 3.16
N SER A 3 32.10 25.33 3.75
CA SER A 3 33.54 25.02 3.76
C SER A 3 34.23 25.28 5.11
N VAL A 4 33.56 24.96 6.23
CA VAL A 4 34.17 25.11 7.57
C VAL A 4 34.44 23.78 8.26
N TYR A 5 33.78 22.68 7.89
CA TYR A 5 33.97 21.38 8.55
C TYR A 5 34.39 20.28 7.57
N LYS A 6 35.53 19.66 7.85
CA LYS A 6 36.12 18.53 7.10
C LYS A 6 35.24 17.27 7.14
N TYR A 7 34.29 17.21 8.08
CA TYR A 7 33.29 16.16 8.23
C TYR A 7 31.92 16.77 8.58
N PRO A 8 30.81 16.20 8.11
CA PRO A 8 29.48 16.64 8.52
C PRO A 8 29.28 16.42 10.03
N LEU A 9 28.73 17.42 10.72
CA LEU A 9 28.33 17.31 12.12
C LEU A 9 27.29 16.19 12.29
N PRO A 10 27.27 15.49 13.44
CA PRO A 10 26.24 14.50 13.70
C PRO A 10 24.84 15.16 13.69
N PRO A 11 23.81 14.44 13.22
CA PRO A 11 22.46 14.97 13.11
C PRO A 11 21.91 15.34 14.50
N GLN A 12 21.53 16.61 14.61
CA GLN A 12 21.09 17.24 15.84
C GLN A 12 20.06 18.34 15.54
N ASN A 13 19.20 18.62 16.51
CA ASN A 13 18.36 19.81 16.53
C ASN A 13 18.20 20.27 17.98
N TYR A 14 19.19 21.04 18.45
CA TYR A 14 19.23 21.53 19.83
C TYR A 14 18.07 22.48 20.13
N ILE A 15 17.59 23.23 19.13
CA ILE A 15 16.46 24.16 19.29
C ILE A 15 15.19 23.38 19.66
N SER A 16 14.90 22.28 18.97
CA SER A 16 13.75 21.43 19.31
C SER A 16 13.86 20.82 20.71
N GLU A 17 15.07 20.48 21.15
CA GLU A 17 15.32 19.99 22.51
C GLU A 17 15.05 21.07 23.57
N GLU A 18 15.55 22.30 23.36
CA GLU A 18 15.33 23.42 24.26
C GLU A 18 13.84 23.79 24.34
N ILE A 19 13.13 23.83 23.21
CA ILE A 19 11.69 24.11 23.19
C ILE A 19 10.93 23.05 23.98
N LEU A 20 11.20 21.76 23.75
CA LEU A 20 10.49 20.67 24.44
C LEU A 20 10.73 20.71 25.96
N LEU A 21 11.99 20.89 26.39
CA LEU A 21 12.33 21.02 27.80
C LEU A 21 11.71 22.28 28.42
N GLY A 22 11.68 23.39 27.69
CA GLY A 22 11.04 24.63 28.11
C GLY A 22 9.54 24.46 28.34
N ILE A 23 8.83 23.80 27.42
CA ILE A 23 7.40 23.49 27.57
C ILE A 23 7.15 22.65 28.82
N ILE A 24 7.99 21.65 29.09
CA ILE A 24 7.85 20.79 30.28
C ILE A 24 8.04 21.59 31.57
N LEU A 25 9.02 22.49 31.62
CA LEU A 25 9.30 23.32 32.80
C LEU A 25 8.20 24.35 33.07
N ILE A 26 7.56 24.88 32.03
CA ILE A 26 6.47 25.85 32.14
C ILE A 26 5.14 25.17 32.49
N TYR A 27 4.86 24.03 31.86
CA TYR A 27 3.64 23.25 32.06
C TYR A 27 3.97 21.81 32.48
N PRO A 28 4.27 21.57 33.78
CA PRO A 28 4.59 20.25 34.29
C PRO A 28 3.49 19.19 34.04
N SER A 29 2.24 19.63 33.87
CA SER A 29 1.08 18.76 33.55
C SER A 29 1.19 18.07 32.19
N THR A 30 1.99 18.59 31.25
CA THR A 30 2.22 17.97 29.93
C THR A 30 3.20 16.80 30.00
N PHE A 31 4.05 16.76 31.03
CA PHE A 31 5.15 15.82 31.14
C PHE A 31 4.73 14.33 31.17
N PRO A 32 3.66 13.92 31.89
CA PRO A 32 3.17 12.53 31.86
C PRO A 32 2.82 12.04 30.46
N HIS A 33 2.36 12.93 29.58
CA HIS A 33 2.03 12.60 28.20
C HIS A 33 3.27 12.45 27.31
N ILE A 34 4.41 13.05 27.68
CA ILE A 34 5.66 13.04 26.92
C ILE A 34 6.52 11.81 27.25
N ILE A 35 6.56 11.39 28.52
CA ILE A 35 7.37 10.27 29.03
C ILE A 35 7.29 8.98 28.17
N PRO A 36 6.11 8.53 27.68
CA PRO A 36 6.02 7.31 26.89
C PRO A 36 6.76 7.35 25.54
N PHE A 37 7.06 8.54 25.03
CA PHE A 37 7.52 8.73 23.65
C PHE A 37 8.99 9.13 23.53
N ILE A 38 9.62 9.61 24.60
CA ILE A 38 10.99 10.13 24.57
C ILE A 38 11.82 9.58 25.74
N GLN A 39 13.06 9.19 25.47
CA GLN A 39 14.01 8.73 26.49
C GLN A 39 15.15 9.75 26.65
N SER A 40 15.83 9.73 27.79
CA SER A 40 16.94 10.67 28.08
C SER A 40 18.04 10.61 27.02
N GLU A 41 18.31 9.44 26.45
CA GLU A 41 19.36 9.22 25.45
C GLU A 41 19.05 9.88 24.10
N TYR A 42 17.81 10.32 23.87
CA TYR A 42 17.40 10.87 22.57
C TYR A 42 17.90 12.31 22.40
N PHE A 43 18.16 13.02 23.49
CA PHE A 43 18.74 14.35 23.48
C PHE A 43 20.21 14.27 23.04
N PHE A 44 20.63 15.19 22.17
CA PHE A 44 22.00 15.25 21.68
C PHE A 44 22.93 15.87 22.71
N LEU A 45 22.50 16.98 23.35
CA LEU A 45 23.32 17.68 24.32
C LEU A 45 23.26 17.00 25.68
N GLU A 46 24.42 16.73 26.27
CA GLU A 46 24.52 16.07 27.58
C GLU A 46 23.78 16.83 28.68
N CYS A 47 23.83 18.16 28.66
CA CYS A 47 23.09 19.00 29.60
C CYS A 47 21.57 18.74 29.50
N HIS A 48 21.02 18.59 28.30
CA HIS A 48 19.60 18.27 28.10
C HIS A 48 19.24 16.85 28.55
N GLN A 49 20.13 15.88 28.32
CA GLN A 49 19.95 14.50 28.81
C GLN A 49 19.87 14.49 30.34
N ILE A 50 20.78 15.22 31.00
CA ILE A 50 20.82 15.35 32.46
C ILE A 50 19.54 16.00 32.96
N ILE A 51 19.15 17.16 32.42
CA ILE A 51 17.90 17.84 32.78
C ILE A 51 16.73 16.87 32.70
N TYR A 52 16.50 16.24 31.53
CA TYR A 52 15.39 15.32 31.32
C TYR A 52 15.37 14.14 32.30
N LYS A 53 16.54 13.52 32.55
CA LYS A 53 16.69 12.42 33.50
C LYS A 53 16.29 12.83 34.93
N HIS A 54 16.60 14.07 35.32
CA HIS A 54 16.16 14.63 36.60
C HIS A 54 14.65 14.91 36.63
N LEU A 55 14.06 15.43 35.55
CA LEU A 55 12.60 15.63 35.47
C LEU A 55 11.85 14.28 35.68
N ILE A 56 12.33 13.19 35.08
CA ILE A 56 11.76 11.84 35.28
C ILE A 56 11.81 11.42 36.75
N LYS A 57 12.95 11.64 37.44
CA LYS A 57 13.10 11.29 38.86
C LYS A 57 12.11 12.07 39.73
N ILE A 58 11.94 13.37 39.45
CA ILE A 58 11.01 14.24 40.18
C ILE A 58 9.56 13.79 39.96
N HIS A 59 9.18 13.46 38.71
CA HIS A 59 7.85 12.93 38.39
C HIS A 59 7.54 11.66 39.19
N LYS A 60 8.51 10.74 39.35
CA LYS A 60 8.32 9.50 40.13
C LYS A 60 8.05 9.76 41.61
N ASN A 61 8.53 10.87 42.15
CA ASN A 61 8.32 11.27 43.54
C ASN A 61 7.05 12.13 43.75
N HIS A 62 6.18 12.25 42.73
CA HIS A 62 4.89 12.96 42.75
C HIS A 62 4.94 14.46 43.10
N LYS A 63 6.07 15.13 42.87
CA LYS A 63 6.29 16.55 43.18
C LYS A 63 6.61 17.36 41.93
N LEU A 64 5.61 17.61 41.07
CA LEU A 64 5.78 18.37 39.83
C LEU A 64 5.34 19.83 40.00
N ASN A 65 6.05 20.58 40.86
CA ASN A 65 5.96 22.04 40.91
C ASN A 65 7.20 22.65 40.27
N SER A 66 7.01 23.66 39.41
CA SER A 66 8.11 24.35 38.69
C SER A 66 9.18 24.91 39.65
N ILE A 67 8.77 25.35 40.84
CA ILE A 67 9.65 25.87 41.90
C ILE A 67 10.47 24.73 42.55
N GLU A 68 9.84 23.59 42.86
CA GLU A 68 10.55 22.42 43.41
C GLU A 68 11.50 21.81 42.38
N MET A 69 11.14 21.85 41.08
CA MET A 69 12.05 21.43 40.00
C MET A 69 13.28 22.32 39.91
N TYR A 70 13.09 23.63 40.07
CA TYR A 70 14.18 24.59 40.10
C TYR A 70 15.08 24.40 41.32
N GLN A 71 14.49 24.25 42.52
CA GLN A 71 15.22 23.95 43.76
C GLN A 71 15.97 22.62 43.66
N TYR A 72 15.36 21.57 43.13
CA TYR A 72 16.03 20.28 42.97
C TYR A 72 17.16 20.31 41.94
N LEU A 73 17.06 21.16 40.92
CA LEU A 73 18.16 21.40 39.98
C LEU A 73 19.27 22.25 40.63
N SER A 74 18.96 23.16 41.55
CA SER A 74 19.96 23.98 42.28
C SER A 74 20.65 23.26 43.44
N ASP A 75 19.94 22.39 44.16
CA ASP A 75 20.43 21.75 45.39
C ASP A 75 21.42 20.62 45.12
N ASN A 76 21.58 20.23 43.85
CA ASN A 76 22.62 19.31 43.42
C ASN A 76 23.81 20.08 42.82
N TYR A 77 25.05 19.68 43.11
CA TYR A 77 26.29 20.16 42.45
C TYR A 77 26.28 20.07 40.89
N MET A 78 25.21 19.53 40.31
CA MET A 78 24.93 19.40 38.89
C MET A 78 24.52 20.71 38.19
N LEU A 79 24.07 21.74 38.93
CA LEU A 79 23.70 23.02 38.31
C LEU A 79 24.89 23.66 37.58
N HIS A 80 26.10 23.51 38.12
CA HIS A 80 27.33 23.92 37.46
C HIS A 80 27.59 23.16 36.14
N TYR A 81 27.30 21.85 36.10
CA TYR A 81 27.47 21.02 34.91
C TYR A 81 26.45 21.32 33.80
N ILE A 82 25.25 21.83 34.16
CA ILE A 82 24.20 22.19 33.20
C ILE A 82 24.44 23.58 32.58
N GLY A 83 25.39 24.36 33.10
CA GLY A 83 25.66 25.74 32.65
C GLY A 83 24.93 26.80 33.47
N GLY A 84 24.52 26.45 34.70
CA GLY A 84 23.93 27.38 35.66
C GLY A 84 22.46 27.71 35.41
N ILE A 85 21.95 28.65 36.22
CA ILE A 85 20.56 29.14 36.16
C ILE A 85 20.26 29.77 34.80
N ASP A 86 21.24 30.45 34.19
CA ASP A 86 21.08 31.14 32.91
C ASP A 86 20.73 30.18 31.77
N LYS A 87 21.26 28.96 31.78
CA LYS A 87 20.90 27.96 30.77
C LYS A 87 19.43 27.52 30.92
N ILE A 88 18.97 27.33 32.16
CA ILE A 88 17.57 26.96 32.44
C ILE A 88 16.62 28.09 32.06
N THR A 89 16.95 29.34 32.39
CA THR A 89 16.11 30.48 32.02
C THR A 89 16.04 30.67 30.51
N ASN A 90 17.13 30.42 29.78
CA ASN A 90 17.12 30.43 28.31
C ASN A 90 16.24 29.30 27.73
N ILE A 91 16.30 28.08 28.26
CA ILE A 91 15.43 26.96 27.85
C ILE A 91 13.96 27.33 28.07
N ILE A 92 13.62 27.92 29.22
CA ILE A 92 12.26 28.39 29.52
C ILE A 92 11.83 29.46 28.51
N LYS A 93 12.67 30.45 28.20
CA LYS A 93 12.37 31.48 27.19
C LYS A 93 12.10 30.88 25.81
N GLN A 94 12.87 29.87 25.39
CA GLN A 94 12.63 29.19 24.10
C GLN A 94 11.30 28.44 24.08
N GLY A 95 10.92 27.81 25.20
CA GLY A 95 9.61 27.18 25.35
C GLY A 95 8.43 28.16 25.26
N GLN A 96 8.62 29.40 25.73
CA GLN A 96 7.57 30.43 25.75
C GLN A 96 7.10 30.89 24.35
N ILE A 97 7.98 30.82 23.35
CA ILE A 97 7.72 31.30 21.97
C ILE A 97 6.52 30.57 21.34
N PHE A 98 6.26 29.32 21.74
CA PHE A 98 5.27 28.45 21.10
C PHE A 98 3.99 28.23 21.94
N LEU A 99 3.77 29.02 23.01
CA LEU A 99 2.67 28.83 23.96
C LEU A 99 1.33 29.43 23.53
N SER A 100 1.33 30.40 22.60
CA SER A 100 0.14 31.19 22.22
C SER A 100 -0.82 30.48 21.27
N TYR A 101 -0.74 29.15 21.11
CA TYR A 101 -1.54 28.41 20.13
C TYR A 101 -2.38 27.29 20.75
N ASN A 102 -3.67 27.23 20.37
CA ASN A 102 -4.66 26.23 20.84
C ASN A 102 -4.31 24.75 20.52
N LYS A 103 -3.14 24.45 19.90
CA LYS A 103 -2.70 23.08 19.53
C LYS A 103 -1.33 22.71 20.12
N THR A 104 -1.05 23.06 21.37
CA THR A 104 0.20 22.71 22.07
C THR A 104 0.56 21.21 21.98
N ASN A 105 -0.43 20.31 22.07
CA ASN A 105 -0.20 18.86 21.97
C ASN A 105 0.34 18.40 20.60
N VAL A 106 -0.09 19.03 19.50
CA VAL A 106 0.37 18.68 18.14
C VAL A 106 1.83 19.08 17.99
N TYR A 107 2.19 20.29 18.43
CA TYR A 107 3.58 20.75 18.38
C TYR A 107 4.52 19.93 19.26
N ILE A 108 4.08 19.55 20.46
CA ILE A 108 4.86 18.65 21.32
C ILE A 108 5.15 17.33 20.58
N GLN A 109 4.15 16.77 19.88
CA GLN A 109 4.33 15.54 19.13
C GLN A 109 5.33 15.71 17.96
N GLU A 110 5.23 16.80 17.20
CA GLU A 110 6.18 17.12 16.13
C GLU A 110 7.61 17.27 16.65
N LEU A 111 7.80 17.97 17.78
CA LEU A 111 9.11 18.13 18.43
C LEU A 111 9.70 16.77 18.85
N ILE A 112 8.89 15.90 19.44
CA ILE A 112 9.31 14.55 19.82
C ILE A 112 9.74 13.75 18.59
N GLU A 113 8.99 13.84 17.48
CA GLU A 113 9.34 13.16 16.23
C GLU A 113 10.67 13.66 15.65
N ILE A 114 10.92 14.97 15.68
CA ILE A 114 12.20 15.57 15.23
C ILE A 114 13.38 15.06 16.07
N ILE A 115 13.24 15.06 17.40
CA ILE A 115 14.31 14.60 18.30
C ILE A 115 14.58 13.10 18.09
N LYS A 116 13.52 12.28 18.01
CA LYS A 116 13.60 10.84 17.74
C LYS A 116 14.25 10.54 16.39
N PHE A 117 13.88 11.28 15.34
CA PHE A 117 14.46 11.14 14.01
C PHE A 117 15.97 11.39 14.00
N ASN A 118 16.42 12.45 14.67
CA ASN A 118 17.85 12.75 14.78
C ASN A 118 18.60 11.71 15.61
N TYR A 119 18.02 11.22 16.70
CA TYR A 119 18.60 10.13 17.50
C TYR A 119 18.81 8.84 16.69
N ILE A 120 17.81 8.42 15.91
CA ILE A 120 17.91 7.22 15.06
C ILE A 120 19.04 7.38 14.03
N LYS A 121 19.18 8.55 13.41
CA LYS A 121 20.30 8.80 12.49
C LYS A 121 21.66 8.69 13.19
N ARG A 122 21.79 9.19 14.42
CA ARG A 122 23.03 9.04 15.21
C ARG A 122 23.36 7.58 15.50
N LEU A 123 22.37 6.77 15.86
CA LEU A 123 22.54 5.32 16.06
C LEU A 123 23.03 4.61 14.80
N ILE A 124 22.48 4.95 13.63
CA ILE A 124 22.90 4.37 12.35
C ILE A 124 24.34 4.79 12.00
N ILE A 125 24.70 6.06 12.21
CA ILE A 125 26.07 6.54 12.00
C ILE A 125 27.04 5.79 12.92
N GLN A 126 26.70 5.63 14.20
CA GLN A 126 27.51 4.89 15.17
C GLN A 126 27.69 3.42 14.75
N TYR A 127 26.62 2.77 14.29
CA TYR A 127 26.68 1.41 13.74
C TYR A 127 27.64 1.33 12.54
N GLY A 128 27.52 2.25 11.58
CA GLY A 128 28.40 2.32 10.42
C GLY A 128 29.87 2.49 10.80
N GLN A 129 30.17 3.43 11.72
CA GLN A 129 31.53 3.65 12.21
C GLN A 129 32.09 2.41 12.92
N ASN A 130 31.28 1.73 13.74
CA ASN A 130 31.69 0.49 14.41
C ASN A 130 32.02 -0.61 13.40
N ILE A 131 31.24 -0.77 12.32
CA ILE A 131 31.55 -1.74 11.26
C ILE A 131 32.84 -1.38 10.53
N VAL A 132 33.03 -0.10 10.19
CA VAL A 132 34.25 0.37 9.52
C VAL A 132 35.46 0.10 10.39
N GLN A 133 35.40 0.42 11.68
CA GLN A 133 36.46 0.12 12.65
C GLN A 133 36.73 -1.39 12.75
N LEU A 134 35.67 -2.22 12.78
CA LEU A 134 35.82 -3.69 12.78
C LEU A 134 36.56 -4.19 11.53
N ALA A 135 36.29 -3.61 10.36
CA ALA A 135 36.90 -4.02 9.10
C ALA A 135 38.40 -3.67 9.00
N TYR A 136 38.87 -2.67 9.74
CA TYR A 136 40.29 -2.29 9.79
C TYR A 136 41.15 -3.16 10.73
N ILE A 137 40.54 -4.06 11.53
CA ILE A 137 41.28 -4.94 12.45
C ILE A 137 41.94 -6.08 11.65
N LYS A 138 43.28 -6.02 11.50
CA LYS A 138 44.07 -6.92 10.63
C LYS A 138 43.97 -8.42 10.97
N ASN A 139 43.75 -8.79 12.23
CA ASN A 139 43.82 -10.19 12.71
C ASN A 139 42.46 -10.77 13.16
N ILE A 140 41.34 -10.31 12.59
CA ILE A 140 40.01 -10.86 12.90
C ILE A 140 39.64 -11.94 11.86
N SER A 141 39.17 -13.10 12.33
CA SER A 141 38.63 -14.13 11.45
C SER A 141 37.28 -13.70 10.84
N THR A 142 37.01 -14.11 9.60
CA THR A 142 35.80 -13.72 8.85
C THR A 142 34.50 -14.03 9.59
N TYR A 143 34.43 -15.17 10.29
CA TYR A 143 33.28 -15.56 11.10
C TYR A 143 33.08 -14.62 12.32
N LYS A 144 34.17 -14.23 13.01
CA LYS A 144 34.11 -13.31 14.15
C LYS A 144 33.71 -11.90 13.71
N LEU A 145 34.19 -11.46 12.54
CA LEU A 145 33.80 -10.19 11.93
C LEU A 145 32.28 -10.14 11.69
N TYR A 146 31.74 -11.16 11.02
CA TYR A 146 30.32 -11.27 10.74
C TYR A 146 29.48 -11.27 12.01
N ASN A 147 29.80 -12.14 12.97
CA ASN A 147 29.04 -12.24 14.21
C ASN A 147 29.03 -10.93 15.01
N LYS A 148 30.16 -10.22 15.05
CA LYS A 148 30.27 -8.95 15.76
C LYS A 148 29.54 -7.81 15.04
N ALA A 149 29.55 -7.80 13.71
CA ALA A 149 28.74 -6.87 12.92
C ALA A 149 27.23 -7.11 13.13
N SER A 150 26.78 -8.36 13.05
CA SER A 150 25.39 -8.76 13.33
C SER A 150 24.97 -8.41 14.77
N TYR A 151 25.86 -8.61 15.74
CA TYR A 151 25.63 -8.21 17.14
C TYR A 151 25.41 -6.69 17.28
N TYR A 152 26.24 -5.86 16.63
CA TYR A 152 26.04 -4.41 16.64
C TYR A 152 24.74 -3.98 15.96
N LEU A 153 24.31 -4.67 14.90
CA LEU A 153 23.02 -4.42 14.26
C LEU A 153 21.87 -4.70 15.23
N HIS A 154 21.90 -5.84 15.92
CA HIS A 154 20.88 -6.20 16.91
C HIS A 154 20.81 -5.23 18.08
N ILE A 155 21.94 -4.72 18.59
CA ILE A 155 21.93 -3.68 19.64
C ILE A 155 21.28 -2.40 19.11
N THR A 156 21.63 -2.00 17.90
CA THR A 156 21.10 -0.78 17.26
C THR A 156 19.60 -0.91 17.07
N GLU A 157 19.13 -2.05 16.57
CA GLU A 157 17.71 -2.37 16.41
C GLU A 157 16.94 -2.34 17.73
N LYS A 158 17.51 -2.86 18.82
CA LYS A 158 16.89 -2.80 20.16
C LYS A 158 16.72 -1.37 20.69
N LYS A 159 17.62 -0.46 20.34
CA LYS A 159 17.57 0.96 20.75
C LYS A 159 16.64 1.81 19.89
N ILE A 160 16.32 1.36 18.67
CA ILE A 160 15.36 2.05 17.81
C ILE A 160 13.95 1.82 18.39
N PRO A 161 13.15 2.88 18.60
CA PRO A 161 11.83 2.72 19.20
C PRO A 161 10.94 1.91 18.27
N LYS A 162 10.51 0.72 18.71
CA LYS A 162 9.59 -0.12 17.94
C LYS A 162 8.24 0.60 17.84
N ASN A 163 7.89 1.08 16.66
CA ASN A 163 6.58 1.65 16.43
C ASN A 163 5.51 0.58 16.70
N GLN A 164 4.67 0.85 17.71
CA GLN A 164 3.34 0.28 17.91
C GLN A 164 3.13 -1.21 17.54
N LEU A 165 3.93 -2.12 18.08
CA LEU A 165 3.41 -3.48 18.28
C LEU A 165 2.42 -3.41 19.44
N LYS A 166 1.13 -3.25 19.14
CA LYS A 166 0.07 -3.45 20.13
C LYS A 166 0.10 -4.93 20.50
N SER A 167 0.36 -5.26 21.77
CA SER A 167 0.26 -6.65 22.23
C SER A 167 -1.17 -7.15 21.99
N PHE A 168 -1.31 -8.44 21.67
CA PHE A 168 -2.63 -9.05 21.49
C PHE A 168 -3.51 -8.85 22.73
N GLU A 169 -2.93 -8.89 23.93
CA GLU A 169 -3.57 -8.52 25.20
C GLU A 169 -4.13 -7.08 25.19
N LYS A 170 -3.37 -6.10 24.69
CA LYS A 170 -3.84 -4.71 24.59
C LYS A 170 -4.92 -4.54 23.52
N LEU A 171 -4.86 -5.31 22.43
CA LEU A 171 -5.90 -5.35 21.41
C LEU A 171 -7.20 -5.98 21.95
N ILE A 172 -7.11 -7.10 22.67
CA ILE A 172 -8.24 -7.75 23.34
C ILE A 172 -8.80 -6.84 24.43
N GLY A 173 -7.94 -6.23 25.25
CA GLY A 173 -8.37 -5.29 26.29
C GLY A 173 -9.17 -4.13 25.69
N ASN A 174 -8.67 -3.51 24.61
CA ASN A 174 -9.40 -2.47 23.89
C ASN A 174 -10.68 -2.98 23.23
N PHE A 175 -10.68 -4.21 22.71
CA PHE A 175 -11.87 -4.85 22.11
C PHE A 175 -12.96 -5.14 23.14
N LEU A 176 -12.60 -5.69 24.30
CA LEU A 176 -13.52 -5.96 25.40
C LEU A 176 -14.04 -4.65 26.00
N LEU A 177 -13.18 -3.64 26.17
CA LEU A 177 -13.59 -2.31 26.64
C LEU A 177 -14.54 -1.61 25.66
N SER A 178 -14.34 -1.77 24.35
CA SER A 178 -15.26 -1.20 23.35
C SER A 178 -16.61 -1.90 23.33
N LYS A 179 -16.64 -3.21 23.63
CA LYS A 179 -17.89 -3.97 23.77
C LYS A 179 -18.59 -3.80 25.13
N ASN A 180 -17.87 -3.60 26.24
CA ASN A 180 -18.48 -3.41 27.56
C ASN A 180 -19.23 -2.07 27.69
N LYS A 181 -19.01 -1.11 26.77
CA LYS A 181 -19.88 0.07 26.65
C LYS A 181 -21.25 -0.23 26.01
N LEU A 182 -21.42 -1.41 25.40
CA LEU A 182 -22.74 -1.96 25.05
C LEU A 182 -23.27 -2.67 26.30
N ASN A 183 -23.88 -1.90 27.20
CA ASN A 183 -24.53 -2.48 28.37
C ASN A 183 -25.56 -3.52 27.92
N PHE A 184 -25.29 -4.79 28.27
CA PHE A 184 -26.30 -5.82 28.46
C PHE A 184 -27.12 -5.43 29.68
N THR A 185 -28.09 -4.54 29.49
CA THR A 185 -29.15 -4.31 30.47
C THR A 185 -30.48 -4.44 29.76
N ASP A 186 -31.10 -5.57 30.08
CA ASP A 186 -32.51 -5.89 30.06
C ASP A 186 -33.24 -6.10 28.74
N THR A 187 -33.86 -7.28 28.73
CA THR A 187 -34.91 -7.80 27.87
C THR A 187 -35.96 -6.74 27.55
N ASN A 188 -35.76 -6.03 26.46
CA ASN A 188 -36.79 -5.61 25.53
C ASN A 188 -36.08 -5.17 24.26
N ILE A 189 -36.47 -5.75 23.13
CA ILE A 189 -35.97 -5.37 21.82
C ILE A 189 -36.75 -4.13 21.39
N PRO A 190 -36.11 -2.93 21.30
CA PRO A 190 -36.51 -1.99 20.28
C PRO A 190 -35.31 -1.69 19.38
N LYS A 191 -35.43 -2.05 18.10
CA LYS A 191 -34.92 -1.34 16.90
C LYS A 191 -33.69 -0.41 17.05
N LEU A 192 -32.63 -0.85 17.72
CA LEU A 192 -31.36 -0.12 17.84
C LEU A 192 -30.19 -0.97 17.32
N PHE A 193 -30.33 -1.43 16.07
CA PHE A 193 -29.16 -1.64 15.22
C PHE A 193 -28.60 -0.27 14.79
N ASN A 194 -28.18 0.55 15.75
CA ASN A 194 -27.26 1.67 15.52
C ASN A 194 -25.84 1.11 15.55
N THR A 195 -25.55 0.22 14.61
CA THR A 195 -24.17 -0.15 14.31
C THR A 195 -23.49 1.07 13.70
N ASN A 196 -22.33 1.46 14.21
CA ASN A 196 -21.47 2.57 13.75
C ASN A 196 -21.07 2.56 12.25
N PHE A 197 -21.63 1.65 11.44
CA PHE A 197 -21.40 1.53 10.01
C PHE A 197 -22.37 2.43 9.24
N LYS A 198 -21.82 3.20 8.30
CA LYS A 198 -22.57 4.14 7.47
C LYS A 198 -23.37 3.33 6.47
N LYS A 199 -24.69 3.30 6.59
CA LYS A 199 -25.54 2.54 5.66
C LYS A 199 -25.42 3.11 4.25
N SER A 200 -25.30 2.23 3.26
CA SER A 200 -25.24 2.60 1.84
C SER A 200 -26.59 3.12 1.32
N GLY A 201 -27.68 2.76 2.00
CA GLY A 201 -29.05 3.10 1.64
C GLY A 201 -29.69 2.16 0.61
N PHE A 202 -28.98 1.11 0.20
CA PHE A 202 -29.53 -0.02 -0.55
C PHE A 202 -29.60 -1.23 0.37
N ILE A 203 -30.81 -1.78 0.54
CA ILE A 203 -31.08 -2.85 1.52
C ILE A 203 -30.27 -4.10 1.17
N ASN A 204 -30.23 -4.45 -0.12
CA ASN A 204 -29.53 -5.65 -0.57
C ASN A 204 -28.01 -5.52 -0.49
N LEU A 205 -27.48 -4.31 -0.73
CA LEU A 205 -26.04 -4.03 -0.53
C LEU A 205 -25.69 -4.09 0.96
N ASP A 206 -26.45 -3.40 1.81
CA ASP A 206 -26.20 -3.35 3.25
C ASP A 206 -26.30 -4.73 3.91
N LYS A 207 -27.10 -5.66 3.40
CA LYS A 207 -27.11 -7.07 3.85
C LYS A 207 -25.78 -7.78 3.59
N LEU A 208 -25.08 -7.45 2.50
CA LEU A 208 -23.83 -8.11 2.11
C LEU A 208 -22.59 -7.48 2.77
N ILE A 209 -22.55 -6.14 2.86
CA ILE A 209 -21.37 -5.42 3.39
C ILE A 209 -21.57 -4.87 4.82
N SER A 210 -22.78 -4.95 5.38
CA SER A 210 -23.12 -4.39 6.71
C SER A 210 -22.87 -2.87 6.82
N GLY A 211 -23.11 -2.13 5.73
CA GLY A 211 -22.78 -0.71 5.57
C GLY A 211 -21.39 -0.49 4.98
N LEU A 212 -21.00 0.77 4.76
CA LEU A 212 -19.70 1.15 4.22
C LEU A 212 -18.62 1.06 5.31
N PRO A 213 -17.66 0.11 5.21
CA PRO A 213 -16.64 -0.07 6.22
C PRO A 213 -15.58 1.05 6.21
N ASN A 214 -15.19 1.49 7.40
CA ASN A 214 -14.11 2.48 7.56
C ASN A 214 -12.74 1.81 7.36
N GLY A 215 -11.78 2.52 6.76
CA GLY A 215 -10.43 2.00 6.54
C GLY A 215 -10.30 1.06 5.33
N GLU A 216 -11.37 0.93 4.55
CA GLU A 216 -11.45 0.02 3.40
C GLU A 216 -11.50 0.75 2.06
N LEU A 217 -10.89 0.10 1.06
CA LEU A 217 -10.89 0.50 -0.33
C LEU A 217 -11.97 -0.30 -1.06
N ILE A 218 -12.99 0.42 -1.53
CA ILE A 218 -14.15 -0.13 -2.24
C ILE A 218 -14.02 0.24 -3.72
N VAL A 219 -13.88 -0.76 -4.59
CA VAL A 219 -13.80 -0.54 -6.04
C VAL A 219 -15.17 -0.78 -6.66
N ILE A 220 -15.68 0.19 -7.42
CA ILE A 220 -16.87 0.04 -8.25
C ILE A 220 -16.45 0.05 -9.71
N ALA A 221 -16.65 -1.07 -10.40
CA ALA A 221 -16.24 -1.25 -11.78
C ALA A 221 -17.39 -1.63 -12.71
N GLY A 222 -17.22 -1.37 -14.00
CA GLY A 222 -18.25 -1.51 -15.02
C GLY A 222 -17.80 -0.95 -16.38
N ARG A 223 -18.51 -1.31 -17.45
CA ARG A 223 -18.28 -0.73 -18.80
C ARG A 223 -18.69 0.75 -18.86
N PRO A 224 -18.27 1.51 -19.88
CA PRO A 224 -18.81 2.84 -20.15
C PRO A 224 -20.34 2.85 -20.13
N SER A 225 -20.93 3.94 -19.65
CA SER A 225 -22.39 4.16 -19.66
C SER A 225 -23.24 3.17 -18.83
N MET A 226 -22.63 2.32 -18.01
CA MET A 226 -23.32 1.43 -17.06
C MET A 226 -23.74 2.11 -15.75
N GLY A 227 -23.50 3.42 -15.60
CA GLY A 227 -23.95 4.15 -14.41
C GLY A 227 -23.05 4.06 -13.16
N LYS A 228 -21.75 3.78 -13.31
CA LYS A 228 -20.78 3.75 -12.18
C LYS A 228 -20.81 5.02 -11.34
N THR A 229 -20.60 6.18 -11.98
CA THR A 229 -20.65 7.49 -11.31
C THR A 229 -22.01 7.76 -10.71
N SER A 230 -23.08 7.38 -11.42
CA SER A 230 -24.45 7.52 -10.95
C SER A 230 -24.69 6.71 -9.66
N LEU A 231 -24.20 5.47 -9.59
CA LEU A 231 -24.28 4.64 -8.38
C LEU A 231 -23.50 5.28 -7.22
N ALA A 232 -22.27 5.75 -7.47
CA ALA A 232 -21.45 6.42 -6.46
C ALA A 232 -22.11 7.69 -5.90
N ILE A 233 -22.74 8.49 -6.77
CA ILE A 233 -23.51 9.67 -6.37
C ILE A 233 -24.75 9.27 -5.55
N ASN A 234 -25.46 8.20 -5.92
CA ASN A 234 -26.61 7.72 -5.13
C ASN A 234 -26.18 7.24 -3.73
N LEU A 235 -25.07 6.50 -3.65
CA LEU A 235 -24.47 6.11 -2.36
C LEU A 235 -24.14 7.33 -1.50
N ALA A 236 -23.52 8.36 -2.09
CA ALA A 236 -23.22 9.61 -1.38
C ALA A 236 -24.50 10.32 -0.90
N CYS A 237 -25.52 10.44 -1.74
CA CYS A 237 -26.81 11.04 -1.38
C CYS A 237 -27.47 10.31 -0.20
N ASN A 238 -27.45 8.97 -0.22
CA ASN A 238 -28.03 8.16 0.86
C ASN A 238 -27.27 8.35 2.18
N VAL A 239 -25.94 8.39 2.14
CA VAL A 239 -25.10 8.66 3.31
C VAL A 239 -25.35 10.07 3.86
N LEU A 240 -25.48 11.09 3.01
CA LEU A 240 -25.79 12.48 3.43
C LEU A 240 -27.17 12.61 4.07
N ASN A 241 -28.17 11.86 3.59
CA ASN A 241 -29.52 11.90 4.14
C ASN A 241 -29.62 11.18 5.49
N THR A 242 -28.85 10.10 5.68
CA THR A 242 -28.89 9.27 6.89
C THR A 242 -27.98 9.83 8.00
N HIS A 243 -26.88 10.48 7.63
CA HIS A 243 -25.87 10.94 8.56
C HIS A 243 -25.40 12.36 8.24
N LYS A 244 -25.18 13.19 9.26
CA LYS A 244 -24.52 14.51 9.12
C LYS A 244 -23.01 14.32 8.94
N ILE A 245 -22.63 13.92 7.73
CA ILE A 245 -21.27 13.55 7.34
C ILE A 245 -20.78 14.44 6.20
N GLY A 246 -19.49 14.75 6.18
CA GLY A 246 -18.84 15.35 5.03
C GLY A 246 -18.39 14.35 3.98
N ILE A 247 -18.56 14.70 2.71
CA ILE A 247 -18.14 13.87 1.57
C ILE A 247 -17.16 14.66 0.71
N CYS A 248 -16.08 14.02 0.31
CA CYS A 248 -15.12 14.55 -0.63
C CYS A 248 -15.19 13.77 -1.95
N PHE A 249 -15.34 14.49 -3.06
CA PHE A 249 -15.33 13.96 -4.42
C PHE A 249 -14.09 14.44 -5.16
N PHE A 250 -13.31 13.51 -5.69
CA PHE A 250 -12.29 13.76 -6.71
C PHE A 250 -12.84 13.31 -8.06
N SER A 251 -13.20 14.27 -8.90
CA SER A 251 -13.81 14.04 -10.20
C SER A 251 -12.84 14.37 -11.33
N LEU A 252 -12.13 13.35 -11.79
CA LEU A 252 -11.12 13.45 -12.82
C LEU A 252 -11.72 13.37 -14.23
N GLU A 253 -12.93 12.80 -14.38
CA GLU A 253 -13.63 12.67 -15.68
C GLU A 253 -14.72 13.71 -15.89
N MET A 254 -15.46 14.06 -14.85
CA MET A 254 -16.63 14.95 -14.93
C MET A 254 -16.35 16.30 -14.29
N SER A 255 -16.99 17.36 -14.80
CA SER A 255 -16.91 18.68 -14.15
C SER A 255 -17.75 18.74 -12.87
N SER A 256 -17.41 19.66 -11.97
CA SER A 256 -18.18 19.96 -10.76
C SER A 256 -19.65 20.28 -11.08
N GLU A 257 -19.93 21.04 -12.14
CA GLU A 257 -21.29 21.35 -12.59
C GLU A 257 -22.08 20.09 -12.97
N GLN A 258 -21.47 19.14 -13.66
CA GLN A 258 -22.14 17.89 -14.03
C GLN A 258 -22.45 17.01 -12.81
N ILE A 259 -21.56 17.00 -11.80
CA ILE A 259 -21.82 16.31 -10.53
C ILE A 259 -22.98 16.97 -9.80
N ILE A 260 -23.01 18.31 -9.73
CA ILE A 260 -24.10 19.06 -9.09
C ILE A 260 -25.42 18.77 -9.80
N ASN A 261 -25.46 18.80 -11.13
CA ASN A 261 -26.67 18.48 -11.90
C ASN A 261 -27.18 17.06 -11.62
N LYS A 262 -26.27 16.09 -11.51
CA LYS A 262 -26.60 14.72 -11.12
C LYS A 262 -27.11 14.61 -9.68
N LEU A 263 -26.48 15.28 -8.72
CA LEU A 263 -26.93 15.36 -7.33
C LEU A 263 -28.35 15.93 -7.26
N LEU A 264 -28.58 17.08 -7.91
CA LEU A 264 -29.89 17.73 -7.95
C LEU A 264 -30.94 16.84 -8.61
N ALA A 265 -30.61 16.17 -9.72
CA ALA A 265 -31.51 15.22 -10.38
C ALA A 265 -31.92 14.08 -9.42
N THR A 266 -30.97 13.51 -8.69
CA THR A 266 -31.23 12.43 -7.73
C THR A 266 -32.15 12.88 -6.58
N TYR A 267 -31.95 14.09 -6.03
CA TYR A 267 -32.78 14.62 -4.94
C TYR A 267 -34.17 15.11 -5.41
N THR A 268 -34.23 15.81 -6.54
CA THR A 268 -35.46 16.45 -7.04
C THR A 268 -36.34 15.48 -7.84
N LYS A 269 -35.76 14.38 -8.34
CA LYS A 269 -36.35 13.50 -9.34
C LYS A 269 -36.75 14.25 -10.61
N ILE A 270 -36.03 15.32 -10.97
CA ILE A 270 -36.18 16.02 -12.25
C ILE A 270 -35.15 15.45 -13.24
N PRO A 271 -35.49 15.29 -14.53
CA PRO A 271 -34.54 14.84 -15.53
C PRO A 271 -33.30 15.74 -15.64
N ILE A 272 -32.11 15.15 -15.72
CA ILE A 272 -30.81 15.83 -15.83
C ILE A 272 -30.82 16.83 -17.00
N LYS A 273 -31.40 16.43 -18.14
CA LYS A 273 -31.48 17.27 -19.34
C LYS A 273 -32.23 18.57 -19.10
N GLU A 274 -33.32 18.53 -18.33
CA GLU A 274 -34.11 19.72 -18.01
C GLU A 274 -33.34 20.66 -17.08
N ILE A 275 -32.63 20.10 -16.10
CA ILE A 275 -31.79 20.87 -15.18
C ILE A 275 -30.64 21.54 -15.94
N SER A 276 -29.93 20.79 -16.79
CA SER A 276 -28.80 21.32 -17.56
C SER A 276 -29.21 22.36 -18.59
N LEU A 277 -30.35 22.16 -19.27
CA LEU A 277 -30.87 23.11 -20.26
C LEU A 277 -31.62 24.29 -19.63
N LYS A 278 -31.79 24.30 -18.29
CA LYS A 278 -32.53 25.31 -17.51
C LYS A 278 -34.00 25.47 -17.93
N ILE A 279 -34.60 24.44 -18.53
CA ILE A 279 -36.00 24.42 -18.95
C ILE A 279 -36.85 23.97 -17.76
N LEU A 280 -37.15 24.90 -16.85
CA LEU A 280 -37.76 24.59 -15.56
C LEU A 280 -39.03 25.42 -15.30
N ASN A 281 -40.12 24.72 -14.99
CA ASN A 281 -41.35 25.36 -14.53
C ASN A 281 -41.16 25.98 -13.13
N LYS A 282 -41.93 27.03 -12.79
CA LYS A 282 -41.87 27.69 -11.46
C LYS A 282 -41.93 26.72 -10.28
N ASN A 283 -42.73 25.65 -10.36
CA ASN A 283 -42.83 24.63 -9.30
C ASN A 283 -41.56 23.78 -9.19
N LYS A 284 -40.97 23.37 -10.31
CA LYS A 284 -39.70 22.61 -10.35
C LYS A 284 -38.55 23.47 -9.79
N TRP A 285 -38.52 24.75 -10.13
CA TRP A 285 -37.54 25.70 -9.59
C TRP A 285 -37.66 25.88 -8.07
N LYS A 286 -38.89 25.97 -7.55
CA LYS A 286 -39.13 25.99 -6.09
C LYS A 286 -38.56 24.73 -5.41
N ASN A 287 -38.77 23.55 -6.00
CA ASN A 287 -38.24 22.28 -5.47
C ASN A 287 -36.69 22.22 -5.53
N ILE A 288 -36.09 22.73 -6.61
CA ILE A 288 -34.63 22.83 -6.70
C ILE A 288 -34.10 23.76 -5.59
N ASN A 289 -34.72 24.92 -5.38
CA ASN A 289 -34.29 25.86 -4.34
C ASN A 289 -34.40 25.28 -2.92
N THR A 290 -35.45 24.52 -2.60
CA THR A 290 -35.57 23.86 -1.29
C THR A 290 -34.47 22.82 -1.09
N ILE A 291 -34.16 22.04 -2.13
CA ILE A 291 -33.10 21.03 -2.10
C ILE A 291 -31.71 21.68 -2.01
N CYS A 292 -31.45 22.76 -2.76
CA CYS A 292 -30.20 23.52 -2.66
C CYS A 292 -29.96 24.02 -1.23
N ARG A 293 -30.99 24.57 -0.57
CA ARG A 293 -30.88 24.97 0.85
C ARG A 293 -30.55 23.80 1.77
N LYS A 294 -31.12 22.62 1.52
CA LYS A 294 -30.80 21.39 2.26
C LYS A 294 -29.36 20.94 2.01
N LEU A 295 -28.89 21.00 0.76
CA LEU A 295 -27.53 20.63 0.39
C LEU A 295 -26.47 21.58 0.95
N LEU A 296 -26.77 22.88 1.05
CA LEU A 296 -25.88 23.87 1.66
C LEU A 296 -25.65 23.64 3.16
N GLN A 297 -26.55 22.91 3.83
CA GLN A 297 -26.37 22.51 5.24
C GLN A 297 -25.44 21.28 5.37
N ASN A 298 -25.14 20.60 4.27
CA ASN A 298 -24.25 19.44 4.22
C ASN A 298 -22.84 19.85 3.80
N TYR A 299 -21.85 19.08 4.24
CA TYR A 299 -20.45 19.34 3.92
C TYR A 299 -20.04 18.53 2.68
N ILE A 300 -20.14 19.13 1.50
CA ILE A 300 -19.76 18.48 0.23
C ILE A 300 -18.60 19.23 -0.38
N TYR A 301 -17.49 18.53 -0.59
CA TYR A 301 -16.29 19.07 -1.24
C TYR A 301 -16.09 18.37 -2.58
N ILE A 302 -15.95 19.14 -3.65
CA ILE A 302 -15.73 18.62 -5.01
C ILE A 302 -14.43 19.21 -5.53
N ASN A 303 -13.55 18.35 -6.01
CA ASN A 303 -12.34 18.71 -6.73
C ASN A 303 -12.43 18.10 -8.13
N ASP A 304 -12.50 18.95 -9.16
CA ASP A 304 -12.62 18.57 -10.56
C ASP A 304 -11.35 18.85 -11.38
N ILE A 305 -10.19 18.93 -10.72
CA ILE A 305 -8.90 19.09 -11.40
C ILE A 305 -8.62 17.80 -12.19
N PRO A 306 -8.35 17.87 -13.52
CA PRO A 306 -8.00 16.71 -14.32
C PRO A 306 -6.53 16.30 -14.11
N ASN A 307 -6.17 15.06 -14.48
CA ASN A 307 -4.78 14.57 -14.51
C ASN A 307 -4.02 14.73 -13.18
N VAL A 308 -4.69 14.41 -12.08
CA VAL A 308 -4.15 14.62 -10.72
C VAL A 308 -3.20 13.49 -10.32
N SER A 309 -2.10 13.84 -9.65
CA SER A 309 -1.19 12.86 -9.07
C SER A 309 -1.76 12.21 -7.81
N ILE A 310 -1.43 10.94 -7.57
CA ILE A 310 -1.86 10.24 -6.36
C ILE A 310 -1.39 10.95 -5.07
N ASP A 311 -0.21 11.59 -5.11
CA ASP A 311 0.33 12.35 -3.98
C ASP A 311 -0.51 13.59 -3.66
N TYR A 312 -1.05 14.27 -4.68
CA TYR A 312 -1.97 15.37 -4.47
C TYR A 312 -3.28 14.91 -3.82
N ILE A 313 -3.86 13.79 -4.26
CA ILE A 313 -5.08 13.22 -3.65
C ILE A 313 -4.82 12.87 -2.18
N GLU A 314 -3.67 12.28 -1.87
CA GLU A 314 -3.25 11.95 -0.52
C GLU A 314 -3.08 13.20 0.36
N TYR A 315 -2.36 14.22 -0.13
CA TYR A 315 -2.15 15.48 0.58
C TYR A 315 -3.47 16.21 0.85
N THR A 316 -4.28 16.41 -0.18
CA THR A 316 -5.58 17.11 -0.05
C THR A 316 -6.56 16.36 0.85
N SER A 317 -6.63 15.03 0.75
CA SER A 317 -7.50 14.23 1.62
C SER A 317 -7.08 14.33 3.10
N LYS A 318 -5.76 14.33 3.38
CA LYS A 318 -5.24 14.50 4.74
C LYS A 318 -5.52 15.90 5.28
N LEU A 319 -5.25 16.93 4.50
CA LEU A 319 -5.50 18.32 4.86
C LEU A 319 -6.99 18.56 5.14
N LEU A 320 -7.86 18.12 4.23
CA LEU A 320 -9.30 18.24 4.40
C LEU A 320 -9.80 17.50 5.65
N LYS A 321 -9.31 16.29 5.94
CA LYS A 321 -9.70 15.55 7.16
C LYS A 321 -9.17 16.21 8.44
N GLN A 322 -8.01 16.86 8.38
CA GLN A 322 -7.43 17.61 9.50
C GLN A 322 -8.20 18.90 9.78
N GLU A 323 -8.59 19.65 8.75
CA GLU A 323 -9.40 20.86 8.87
C GLU A 323 -10.85 20.54 9.26
N TYR A 324 -11.41 19.49 8.66
CA TYR A 324 -12.81 19.12 8.77
C TYR A 324 -12.95 17.68 9.27
N SER A 325 -13.07 17.54 10.59
CA SER A 325 -13.17 16.24 11.27
C SER A 325 -14.37 15.39 10.82
N HIS A 326 -15.39 16.01 10.24
CA HIS A 326 -16.63 15.37 9.80
C HIS A 326 -16.54 14.70 8.41
N ILE A 327 -15.45 14.87 7.65
CA ILE A 327 -15.29 14.19 6.35
C ILE A 327 -15.14 12.70 6.56
N ASN A 328 -16.12 11.94 6.09
CA ASN A 328 -16.31 10.55 6.47
C ASN A 328 -16.61 9.64 5.25
N LEU A 329 -16.48 10.16 4.02
CA LEU A 329 -16.50 9.37 2.79
C LEU A 329 -15.67 10.09 1.72
N ILE A 330 -14.82 9.35 1.01
CA ILE A 330 -14.07 9.85 -0.14
C ILE A 330 -14.49 9.05 -1.37
N ILE A 331 -14.80 9.75 -2.47
CA ILE A 331 -15.17 9.15 -3.76
C ILE A 331 -14.21 9.67 -4.82
N ILE A 332 -13.63 8.76 -5.63
CA ILE A 332 -12.70 9.09 -6.71
C ILE A 332 -13.23 8.54 -8.03
N ASP A 333 -13.48 9.41 -9.01
CA ASP A 333 -13.98 9.09 -10.35
C ASP A 333 -13.00 9.60 -11.42
N TYR A 334 -12.16 8.77 -12.05
CA TYR A 334 -11.97 7.33 -11.89
C TYR A 334 -10.48 6.97 -11.87
N LEU A 335 -10.20 5.76 -11.38
CA LEU A 335 -8.86 5.21 -11.12
C LEU A 335 -7.87 5.38 -12.27
N GLN A 336 -8.30 5.09 -13.50
CA GLN A 336 -7.44 5.15 -14.67
C GLN A 336 -7.15 6.57 -15.20
N LEU A 337 -7.55 7.64 -14.50
CA LEU A 337 -7.09 9.02 -14.78
C LEU A 337 -6.08 9.55 -13.75
N ILE A 338 -5.83 8.81 -12.67
CA ILE A 338 -4.79 9.16 -11.71
C ILE A 338 -3.43 8.92 -12.37
N GLN A 339 -2.53 9.89 -12.21
CA GLN A 339 -1.17 9.85 -12.74
C GLN A 339 -0.15 9.62 -11.61
N THR A 340 1.00 9.09 -11.98
CA THR A 340 2.19 9.07 -11.11
C THR A 340 3.31 9.88 -11.72
N ASP A 341 3.98 10.71 -10.90
CA ASP A 341 5.11 11.55 -11.35
C ASP A 341 6.40 10.73 -11.61
N ILE A 342 6.33 9.41 -11.49
CA ILE A 342 7.48 8.50 -11.60
C ILE A 342 7.67 8.13 -13.08
N GLU A 343 8.50 8.89 -13.78
CA GLU A 343 8.85 8.69 -15.20
C GLU A 343 9.37 7.28 -15.54
N SER A 344 9.79 6.48 -14.54
CA SER A 344 10.34 5.13 -14.75
C SER A 344 9.31 4.01 -14.86
N ILE A 345 8.01 4.25 -14.63
CA ILE A 345 6.97 3.22 -14.69
C ILE A 345 6.38 3.17 -16.11
N ASN A 346 7.01 2.40 -17.00
CA ASN A 346 6.55 2.29 -18.40
C ASN A 346 5.27 1.44 -18.57
N ASN A 347 4.81 0.72 -17.54
CA ASN A 347 3.66 -0.17 -17.64
C ASN A 347 2.48 0.36 -16.83
N ARG A 348 1.38 0.66 -17.52
CA ARG A 348 0.14 1.16 -16.91
C ARG A 348 -0.40 0.25 -15.80
N VAL A 349 -0.26 -1.07 -15.96
CA VAL A 349 -0.67 -2.05 -14.92
C VAL A 349 0.04 -1.77 -13.60
N GLN A 350 1.34 -1.48 -13.65
CA GLN A 350 2.17 -1.27 -12.46
C GLN A 350 1.93 0.10 -11.84
N GLU A 351 1.64 1.09 -12.67
CA GLU A 351 1.21 2.40 -12.23
C GLU A 351 -0.10 2.31 -11.43
N LEU A 352 -1.10 1.61 -11.97
CA LEU A 352 -2.35 1.37 -11.24
C LEU A 352 -2.14 0.53 -9.98
N SER A 353 -1.17 -0.37 -9.97
CA SER A 353 -0.77 -1.09 -8.76
C SER A 353 -0.27 -0.18 -7.66
N TYR A 354 0.59 0.74 -8.02
CA TYR A 354 1.10 1.72 -7.08
C TYR A 354 -0.01 2.63 -6.55
N ILE A 355 -0.88 3.11 -7.44
CA ILE A 355 -2.02 3.97 -7.09
C ILE A 355 -2.97 3.26 -6.13
N THR A 356 -3.39 2.04 -6.45
CA THR A 356 -4.32 1.27 -5.60
C THR A 356 -3.75 0.95 -4.23
N ARG A 357 -2.46 0.60 -4.16
CA ARG A 357 -1.77 0.41 -2.88
C ARG A 357 -1.77 1.69 -2.04
N LYS A 358 -1.42 2.83 -2.64
CA LYS A 358 -1.44 4.13 -1.95
C LYS A 358 -2.83 4.50 -1.45
N LEU A 359 -3.87 4.31 -2.27
CA LEU A 359 -5.25 4.58 -1.87
C LEU A 359 -5.73 3.67 -0.74
N LYS A 360 -5.32 2.40 -0.72
CA LYS A 360 -5.61 1.50 0.39
C LYS A 360 -4.94 1.97 1.69
N LEU A 361 -3.68 2.38 1.62
CA LEU A 361 -2.96 2.95 2.76
C LEU A 361 -3.60 4.26 3.24
N LEU A 362 -4.05 5.11 2.32
CA LEU A 362 -4.77 6.35 2.61
C LEU A 362 -6.09 6.08 3.34
N ALA A 363 -6.89 5.13 2.84
CA ALA A 363 -8.15 4.74 3.47
C ALA A 363 -7.92 4.27 4.92
N GLN A 364 -6.92 3.40 5.13
CA GLN A 364 -6.54 2.90 6.46
C GLN A 364 -6.02 4.01 7.38
N TYR A 365 -5.19 4.91 6.87
CA TYR A 365 -4.62 6.03 7.62
C TYR A 365 -5.71 7.00 8.10
N LEU A 366 -6.64 7.36 7.22
CA LEU A 366 -7.75 8.26 7.56
C LEU A 366 -8.87 7.55 8.33
N ASN A 367 -8.91 6.22 8.30
CA ASN A 367 -10.00 5.38 8.81
C ASN A 367 -11.36 5.79 8.23
N ILE A 368 -11.43 5.98 6.90
CA ILE A 368 -12.60 6.43 6.14
C ILE A 368 -12.85 5.43 4.99
N PRO A 369 -14.11 5.13 4.62
CA PRO A 369 -14.41 4.41 3.39
C PRO A 369 -13.94 5.21 2.17
N LEU A 370 -13.11 4.59 1.33
CA LEU A 370 -12.68 5.18 0.06
C LEU A 370 -13.29 4.40 -1.09
N ILE A 371 -14.22 5.04 -1.81
CA ILE A 371 -14.84 4.47 -3.01
C ILE A 371 -14.05 4.97 -4.22
N ILE A 372 -13.59 4.05 -5.05
CA ILE A 372 -12.94 4.39 -6.31
C ILE A 372 -13.63 3.72 -7.49
N LEU A 373 -13.86 4.49 -8.55
CA LEU A 373 -14.48 3.98 -9.77
C LEU A 373 -13.41 3.45 -10.71
N SER A 374 -13.70 2.34 -11.39
CA SER A 374 -12.77 1.72 -12.32
C SER A 374 -13.49 1.23 -13.58
N GLN A 375 -12.82 1.27 -14.72
CA GLN A 375 -13.38 0.77 -15.97
C GLN A 375 -13.10 -0.74 -16.15
N LEU A 376 -13.94 -1.43 -16.93
CA LEU A 376 -13.67 -2.80 -17.41
C LEU A 376 -13.04 -2.83 -18.81
N ASN A 377 -12.22 -3.85 -19.06
CA ASN A 377 -11.67 -4.21 -20.36
C ASN A 377 -12.78 -4.44 -21.40
N ARG A 378 -12.46 -4.16 -22.68
CA ARG A 378 -13.40 -4.38 -23.81
C ARG A 378 -13.61 -5.86 -24.14
N ASN A 379 -12.66 -6.73 -23.76
CA ASN A 379 -12.68 -8.17 -24.03
C ASN A 379 -13.91 -8.89 -23.45
N ILE A 380 -14.61 -8.30 -22.48
CA ILE A 380 -15.86 -8.84 -21.96
C ILE A 380 -16.96 -8.92 -23.03
N GLU A 381 -16.93 -8.03 -24.03
CA GLU A 381 -17.97 -7.93 -25.06
C GLU A 381 -17.90 -9.09 -26.07
N THR A 382 -16.74 -9.73 -26.20
CA THR A 382 -16.54 -10.88 -27.10
C THR A 382 -16.87 -12.22 -26.44
N ARG A 383 -17.04 -12.25 -25.10
CA ARG A 383 -17.42 -13.49 -24.39
C ARG A 383 -18.90 -13.79 -24.58
N ASN A 384 -19.24 -15.06 -24.75
CA ASN A 384 -20.64 -15.52 -24.80
C ASN A 384 -21.38 -15.15 -23.51
N ASN A 385 -20.73 -15.37 -22.36
CA ASN A 385 -21.19 -14.86 -21.08
C ASN A 385 -20.51 -13.53 -20.78
N LYS A 386 -21.27 -12.44 -20.83
CA LYS A 386 -20.78 -11.07 -20.61
C LYS A 386 -20.78 -10.65 -19.14
N LYS A 387 -21.05 -11.57 -18.20
CA LYS A 387 -20.93 -11.29 -16.75
C LYS A 387 -19.47 -10.94 -16.40
N PRO A 388 -19.22 -9.80 -15.72
CA PRO A 388 -17.88 -9.38 -15.31
C PRO A 388 -17.21 -10.35 -14.36
N LEU A 389 -15.93 -10.59 -14.60
CA LEU A 389 -15.01 -11.36 -13.78
C LEU A 389 -13.92 -10.43 -13.24
N LEU A 390 -13.18 -10.86 -12.22
CA LEU A 390 -12.03 -10.11 -11.67
C LEU A 390 -10.99 -9.78 -12.75
N SER A 391 -10.77 -10.70 -13.69
CA SER A 391 -9.87 -10.53 -14.84
C SER A 391 -10.30 -9.43 -15.81
N ASP A 392 -11.56 -8.96 -15.76
CA ASP A 392 -12.03 -7.90 -16.65
C ASP A 392 -11.75 -6.50 -16.11
N LEU A 393 -11.27 -6.34 -14.86
CA LEU A 393 -10.81 -5.04 -14.38
C LEU A 393 -9.76 -4.50 -15.36
N LYS A 394 -9.99 -3.27 -15.86
CA LYS A 394 -9.11 -2.71 -16.88
C LYS A 394 -7.71 -2.52 -16.30
N GLU A 395 -6.70 -2.96 -17.06
CA GLU A 395 -5.29 -2.85 -16.67
C GLU A 395 -4.95 -3.57 -15.34
N SER A 396 -5.76 -4.54 -14.90
CA SER A 396 -5.48 -5.41 -13.74
C SER A 396 -4.74 -6.70 -14.09
N GLY A 397 -4.63 -7.02 -15.38
CA GLY A 397 -4.00 -8.24 -15.86
C GLY A 397 -2.48 -8.16 -15.79
N CYS A 398 -1.85 -9.08 -15.05
CA CYS A 398 -0.46 -9.43 -15.31
C CYS A 398 -0.29 -9.93 -16.75
N ILE A 399 0.88 -9.61 -17.31
CA ILE A 399 1.35 -9.94 -18.66
C ILE A 399 0.79 -11.28 -19.15
N ASN A 400 0.12 -11.24 -20.31
CA ASN A 400 -0.24 -12.45 -21.04
C ASN A 400 1.04 -13.19 -21.45
N TYR A 401 1.07 -14.52 -21.43
CA TYR A 401 2.27 -15.33 -21.71
C TYR A 401 2.90 -15.09 -23.11
N THR A 402 2.26 -14.28 -23.95
CA THR A 402 2.65 -13.92 -25.30
C THR A 402 3.40 -12.59 -25.41
N GLU A 403 3.48 -11.75 -24.37
CA GLU A 403 4.15 -10.44 -24.47
C GLU A 403 5.67 -10.51 -24.28
N LYS A 404 6.39 -9.62 -25.00
CA LYS A 404 7.85 -9.49 -24.97
C LYS A 404 8.31 -8.80 -23.69
N ILE A 405 9.09 -9.50 -22.88
CA ILE A 405 9.89 -8.89 -21.83
C ILE A 405 11.14 -8.28 -22.48
N LEU A 406 11.27 -6.95 -22.41
CA LEU A 406 12.38 -6.21 -22.99
C LEU A 406 13.48 -6.05 -21.95
N ILE A 407 14.51 -6.89 -22.00
CA ILE A 407 15.66 -6.84 -21.08
C ILE A 407 16.61 -5.75 -21.59
N LYS A 408 16.63 -4.58 -20.93
CA LYS A 408 17.64 -3.54 -21.21
C LYS A 408 18.91 -3.85 -20.40
N ILE A 409 19.68 -4.83 -20.85
CA ILE A 409 21.10 -4.88 -20.52
C ILE A 409 21.79 -3.97 -21.54
N LYS A 410 22.35 -2.84 -21.08
CA LYS A 410 23.27 -2.06 -21.91
C LYS A 410 24.48 -2.96 -22.17
N GLN A 411 24.64 -3.32 -23.44
CA GLN A 411 25.61 -4.23 -24.06
C GLN A 411 25.07 -5.66 -24.30
N ALA A 412 24.96 -5.96 -25.59
CA ALA A 412 24.48 -7.17 -26.25
C ALA A 412 22.96 -7.45 -26.15
N ILE A 413 22.34 -7.29 -27.31
CA ILE A 413 20.94 -7.55 -27.67
C ILE A 413 20.46 -8.92 -27.16
N ASN A 414 19.44 -8.93 -26.30
CA ASN A 414 18.64 -10.13 -26.04
C ASN A 414 17.14 -9.78 -26.03
N TYR A 415 16.55 -9.80 -27.23
CA TYR A 415 15.09 -9.81 -27.39
C TYR A 415 14.57 -11.23 -27.19
N ILE A 416 14.03 -11.54 -26.00
CA ILE A 416 13.42 -12.85 -25.73
C ILE A 416 11.94 -12.78 -26.08
N PHE A 417 11.56 -13.44 -27.18
CA PHE A 417 10.16 -13.76 -27.49
C PHE A 417 9.83 -15.07 -26.77
N ILE A 418 8.81 -15.10 -25.91
CA ILE A 418 8.35 -16.35 -25.29
C ILE A 418 7.94 -17.37 -26.38
N GLN A 419 7.45 -16.88 -27.53
CA GLN A 419 7.19 -17.69 -28.73
C GLN A 419 8.46 -18.17 -29.48
N LYS A 420 9.64 -17.54 -29.31
CA LYS A 420 10.90 -17.97 -29.96
C LYS A 420 11.68 -19.02 -29.17
N MET A 421 11.52 -19.08 -27.83
CA MET A 421 11.93 -20.28 -27.07
C MET A 421 11.16 -21.52 -27.50
N ALA A 422 9.94 -21.35 -28.02
CA ALA A 422 9.14 -22.44 -28.56
C ALA A 422 9.46 -22.81 -30.02
N LYS A 423 10.32 -22.07 -30.74
CA LYS A 423 10.53 -22.29 -32.19
C LYS A 423 11.96 -22.16 -32.74
N LYS A 424 13.01 -21.78 -32.00
CA LYS A 424 14.28 -21.39 -32.65
C LYS A 424 15.56 -21.67 -31.86
N TYR A 425 15.83 -22.94 -31.52
CA TYR A 425 17.21 -23.41 -31.49
C TYR A 425 17.60 -23.77 -32.92
N ASN A 426 18.04 -22.77 -33.69
CA ASN A 426 18.98 -23.01 -34.79
C ASN A 426 20.16 -22.07 -34.55
N ILE A 427 21.23 -22.71 -34.09
CA ILE A 427 22.58 -22.20 -33.82
C ILE A 427 23.18 -21.64 -35.12
N PHE A 428 23.94 -20.54 -35.06
CA PHE A 428 25.25 -20.48 -35.73
C PHE A 428 26.20 -19.47 -35.05
N LEU A 429 27.47 -19.85 -35.10
CA LEU A 429 28.66 -19.44 -34.35
C LEU A 429 29.29 -18.06 -34.69
N ARG A 430 30.18 -17.65 -33.77
CA ARG A 430 31.48 -16.96 -33.93
C ARG A 430 31.50 -15.43 -34.09
N LEU A 431 32.21 -14.74 -33.18
CA LEU A 431 33.56 -14.22 -33.45
C LEU A 431 34.22 -13.60 -32.21
N ASP A 432 35.54 -13.49 -32.32
CA ASP A 432 36.56 -13.33 -31.31
C ASP A 432 36.63 -12.00 -30.56
N GLN A 433 37.30 -12.07 -29.41
CA GLN A 433 38.24 -11.11 -28.81
C GLN A 433 38.01 -9.61 -29.08
N ILE A 434 37.84 -8.83 -28.00
CA ILE A 434 38.67 -7.63 -27.71
C ILE A 434 38.40 -7.18 -26.26
N TYR A 435 39.50 -6.98 -25.53
CA TYR A 435 39.60 -6.40 -24.20
C TYR A 435 39.19 -4.91 -24.18
N ASN A 436 38.48 -4.44 -23.14
CA ASN A 436 39.11 -3.63 -22.08
C ASN A 436 38.15 -3.10 -20.99
N LYS A 437 38.54 -3.45 -19.76
CA LYS A 437 38.63 -2.70 -18.50
C LYS A 437 37.60 -1.62 -18.12
N ASN A 438 37.18 -1.81 -16.86
CA ASN A 438 36.58 -0.89 -15.90
C ASN A 438 35.05 -0.74 -15.98
N ILE A 439 34.34 -1.41 -15.07
CA ILE A 439 33.41 -0.79 -14.13
C ILE A 439 33.12 -1.74 -12.96
N LEU A 440 32.90 -1.10 -11.82
CA LEU A 440 32.84 -1.57 -10.44
C LEU A 440 31.77 -2.63 -10.10
N LYS A 441 32.15 -3.41 -9.08
CA LYS A 441 31.40 -4.40 -8.29
C LYS A 441 29.98 -3.95 -7.86
N TYR A 442 29.01 -4.87 -7.90
CA TYR A 442 28.26 -5.33 -6.71
C TYR A 442 27.65 -6.72 -6.90
N ASN A 443 27.60 -7.46 -5.79
CA ASN A 443 27.38 -8.89 -5.64
C ASN A 443 25.92 -9.26 -5.31
N LYS A 444 25.54 -10.45 -5.80
CA LYS A 444 24.86 -11.59 -5.12
C LYS A 444 23.55 -11.39 -4.35
N TYR A 445 22.49 -12.05 -4.85
CA TYR A 445 21.69 -13.01 -4.05
C TYR A 445 21.32 -14.24 -4.91
N ILE A 446 22.18 -15.25 -4.87
CA ILE A 446 21.86 -16.64 -5.22
C ILE A 446 21.95 -17.39 -3.89
N ASN A 447 20.82 -17.77 -3.31
CA ASN A 447 20.78 -18.21 -1.92
C ASN A 447 21.22 -19.65 -1.66
N LYS A 448 21.56 -20.42 -2.69
CA LYS A 448 22.57 -21.50 -2.68
C LYS A 448 22.54 -22.18 -4.05
N ILE A 449 23.59 -21.97 -4.85
CA ILE A 449 23.98 -22.96 -5.84
C ILE A 449 24.65 -24.07 -5.03
N LEU A 450 24.00 -25.21 -4.92
CA LEU A 450 24.63 -26.39 -4.38
C LEU A 450 25.46 -26.98 -5.53
N LEU A 451 26.78 -26.79 -5.43
CA LEU A 451 27.73 -27.40 -6.33
C LEU A 451 27.93 -28.84 -5.87
N PHE A 452 27.56 -29.77 -6.72
CA PHE A 452 27.79 -31.19 -6.50
C PHE A 452 28.75 -31.67 -7.58
N ALA A 453 29.76 -32.43 -7.19
CA ALA A 453 30.48 -33.21 -8.17
C ALA A 453 29.59 -34.41 -8.52
N GLN A 454 29.20 -34.53 -9.79
CA GLN A 454 28.39 -35.66 -10.26
C GLN A 454 28.96 -36.20 -11.56
N TYR A 455 28.67 -37.48 -11.80
CA TYR A 455 28.99 -38.12 -13.07
C TYR A 455 28.05 -37.56 -14.14
N ILE A 456 28.64 -36.94 -15.16
CA ILE A 456 27.94 -36.43 -16.34
C ILE A 456 27.97 -37.50 -17.41
N PHE A 457 26.78 -37.76 -17.94
CA PHE A 457 26.56 -38.64 -19.06
C PHE A 457 26.17 -37.79 -20.26
N GLU A 458 26.77 -38.13 -21.39
CA GLU A 458 26.42 -37.56 -22.68
C GLU A 458 25.39 -38.46 -23.35
N LEU A 459 24.24 -37.88 -23.66
CA LEU A 459 23.15 -38.52 -24.37
C LEU A 459 23.13 -37.95 -25.79
N ASN A 460 23.40 -38.81 -26.77
CA ASN A 460 23.34 -38.46 -28.18
C ASN A 460 21.91 -38.67 -28.68
N ILE A 461 21.18 -37.58 -28.86
CA ILE A 461 19.78 -37.67 -29.30
C ILE A 461 19.71 -37.90 -30.81
N LEU A 462 20.59 -37.24 -31.57
CA LEU A 462 20.78 -37.36 -33.03
C LEU A 462 22.26 -37.05 -33.36
N GLN A 463 22.71 -37.32 -34.61
CA GLN A 463 24.13 -37.22 -35.04
C GLN A 463 24.84 -35.88 -34.70
N SER A 464 24.11 -34.82 -34.36
CA SER A 464 24.66 -33.49 -34.05
C SER A 464 24.26 -32.89 -32.69
N THR A 465 23.42 -33.54 -31.88
CA THR A 465 22.95 -32.99 -30.60
C THR A 465 23.32 -33.88 -29.40
N LYS A 466 24.22 -33.34 -28.58
CA LYS A 466 24.73 -33.92 -27.34
C LYS A 466 24.08 -33.22 -26.15
N LEU A 467 23.40 -33.98 -25.30
CA LEU A 467 22.85 -33.49 -24.04
C LEU A 467 23.62 -34.06 -22.86
N PHE A 468 24.01 -33.20 -21.93
CA PHE A 468 24.72 -33.59 -20.72
C PHE A 468 23.75 -33.70 -19.56
N ILE A 469 23.61 -34.91 -19.04
CA ILE A 469 22.69 -35.24 -17.95
C ILE A 469 23.47 -35.84 -16.79
N THR A 470 23.00 -35.61 -15.57
CA THR A 470 23.69 -36.16 -14.39
C THR A 470 23.20 -37.57 -14.06
N TYR A 471 23.95 -38.29 -13.24
CA TYR A 471 23.66 -39.65 -12.78
C TYR A 471 22.23 -39.87 -12.23
N ASN A 472 21.61 -38.84 -11.63
CA ASN A 472 20.28 -38.91 -11.03
C ASN A 472 19.14 -38.47 -11.97
N HIS A 473 19.43 -38.06 -13.20
CA HIS A 473 18.39 -37.71 -14.16
C HIS A 473 17.62 -38.97 -14.60
N LYS A 474 16.28 -38.87 -14.61
CA LYS A 474 15.42 -39.91 -15.14
C LYS A 474 15.15 -39.68 -16.62
N TYR A 475 15.07 -40.74 -17.39
CA TYR A 475 14.56 -40.72 -18.76
C TYR A 475 13.48 -41.80 -18.92
N ILE A 476 12.68 -41.69 -19.99
CA ILE A 476 11.67 -42.68 -20.31
C ILE A 476 12.31 -43.77 -21.19
N SER A 477 12.32 -45.00 -20.69
CA SER A 477 12.72 -46.21 -21.40
C SER A 477 11.49 -47.09 -21.58
N TYR A 478 11.11 -47.43 -22.82
CA TYR A 478 9.98 -48.34 -23.12
C TYR A 478 8.72 -48.12 -22.25
N LYS A 479 8.37 -46.85 -21.98
CA LYS A 479 7.20 -46.38 -21.18
C LYS A 479 7.36 -46.38 -19.64
N GLN A 480 8.54 -46.61 -19.09
CA GLN A 480 8.82 -46.43 -17.65
C GLN A 480 9.96 -45.43 -17.43
N TRP A 481 9.85 -44.63 -16.37
CA TRP A 481 10.90 -43.70 -15.96
C TRP A 481 12.01 -44.45 -15.22
N GLN A 482 13.21 -44.46 -15.79
CA GLN A 482 14.40 -45.10 -15.21
C GLN A 482 15.49 -44.04 -14.95
N TYR A 483 16.28 -44.27 -13.90
CA TYR A 483 17.43 -43.42 -13.56
C TYR A 483 18.68 -43.86 -14.33
N ASN A 484 19.55 -42.91 -14.72
CA ASN A 484 20.78 -43.21 -15.45
C ASN A 484 21.73 -44.18 -14.74
N HIS A 485 21.62 -44.33 -13.41
CA HIS A 485 22.48 -45.19 -12.61
C HIS A 485 22.35 -46.70 -12.86
N GLN A 486 21.30 -47.15 -13.54
CA GLN A 486 21.00 -48.56 -13.80
C GLN A 486 21.56 -49.06 -15.13
N ILE A 487 22.30 -48.21 -15.85
CA ILE A 487 22.82 -48.50 -17.19
C ILE A 487 24.23 -49.08 -17.06
N VAL A 488 24.37 -50.38 -17.33
CA VAL A 488 25.69 -51.02 -17.46
C VAL A 488 26.19 -51.02 -18.90
N GLU A 489 25.33 -50.96 -19.93
CA GLU A 489 25.77 -50.73 -21.31
C GLU A 489 24.61 -50.34 -22.25
N LYS A 490 24.87 -49.32 -23.10
CA LYS A 490 24.17 -48.93 -24.35
C LYS A 490 22.69 -49.35 -24.51
N TYR A 491 21.77 -48.72 -23.77
CA TYR A 491 20.33 -48.88 -24.01
C TYR A 491 19.75 -47.80 -24.95
N PRO A 492 18.83 -48.16 -25.88
CA PRO A 492 18.05 -47.19 -26.64
C PRO A 492 16.98 -46.56 -25.72
N CYS A 493 16.93 -45.23 -25.70
CA CYS A 493 16.00 -44.46 -24.88
C CYS A 493 14.95 -43.79 -25.75
N ASN A 494 13.72 -43.68 -25.25
CA ASN A 494 12.59 -43.10 -25.96
C ASN A 494 12.19 -41.78 -25.29
N LEU A 495 12.61 -40.65 -25.87
CA LEU A 495 12.20 -39.33 -25.40
C LEU A 495 10.90 -38.92 -26.10
N THR A 496 9.83 -38.73 -25.33
CA THR A 496 8.54 -38.24 -25.84
C THR A 496 8.55 -36.71 -25.84
N ASN A 497 8.52 -36.10 -27.03
CA ASN A 497 8.25 -34.68 -27.17
C ASN A 497 6.74 -34.39 -27.12
N LYS A 498 6.34 -33.11 -26.97
CA LYS A 498 4.94 -32.63 -26.90
C LYS A 498 4.00 -33.09 -28.05
N TYR A 499 4.53 -33.76 -29.07
CA TYR A 499 3.81 -34.31 -30.22
C TYR A 499 3.80 -35.85 -30.28
N ASN A 500 4.17 -36.55 -29.20
CA ASN A 500 4.19 -38.03 -29.12
C ASN A 500 5.09 -38.74 -30.15
N GLU A 501 6.04 -38.06 -30.79
CA GLU A 501 7.04 -38.73 -31.60
C GLU A 501 8.16 -39.29 -30.72
N ILE A 502 8.38 -40.60 -30.86
CA ILE A 502 9.40 -41.37 -30.14
C ILE A 502 10.72 -41.21 -30.90
N CYS A 503 11.59 -40.30 -30.45
CA CYS A 503 12.96 -40.26 -30.96
C CYS A 503 13.75 -41.44 -30.37
N LYS A 504 14.17 -42.38 -31.22
CA LYS A 504 15.10 -43.46 -30.85
C LYS A 504 16.51 -42.88 -30.73
N THR A 505 16.97 -42.65 -29.52
CA THR A 505 18.33 -42.13 -29.29
C THR A 505 19.31 -43.28 -29.08
N GLN A 506 20.46 -43.20 -29.74
CA GLN A 506 21.51 -44.20 -29.74
C GLN A 506 22.59 -43.82 -28.71
N LYS A 507 22.58 -44.51 -27.57
CA LYS A 507 23.64 -44.57 -26.54
C LYS A 507 23.78 -43.36 -25.61
N ILE A 508 23.68 -43.66 -24.32
CA ILE A 508 24.16 -42.81 -23.21
C ILE A 508 25.59 -43.25 -22.92
N GLN A 509 26.55 -42.33 -22.94
CA GLN A 509 27.95 -42.60 -22.61
C GLN A 509 28.36 -41.75 -21.41
N PHE A 510 29.09 -42.35 -20.47
CA PHE A 510 29.72 -41.58 -19.41
C PHE A 510 30.78 -40.65 -20.02
N LEU A 511 30.74 -39.36 -19.68
CA LEU A 511 31.67 -38.37 -20.22
C LEU A 511 32.77 -38.03 -19.22
N ASN A 512 32.42 -37.46 -18.07
CA ASN A 512 33.36 -37.11 -17.02
C ASN A 512 32.66 -36.85 -15.68
N TYR A 513 33.44 -36.81 -14.60
CA TYR A 513 32.99 -36.34 -13.30
C TYR A 513 33.26 -34.84 -13.21
N SER A 514 32.22 -34.02 -13.10
CA SER A 514 32.40 -32.57 -13.04
C SER A 514 31.38 -31.90 -12.13
N ILE A 515 31.66 -30.64 -11.80
CA ILE A 515 30.86 -29.87 -10.86
C ILE A 515 29.62 -29.35 -11.58
N VAL A 516 28.46 -29.83 -11.16
CA VAL A 516 27.14 -29.40 -11.61
C VAL A 516 26.43 -28.66 -10.50
N TYR A 517 25.49 -27.78 -10.89
CA TYR A 517 24.71 -26.98 -9.96
C TYR A 517 23.24 -27.36 -10.04
N ASP A 518 22.61 -27.46 -8.87
CA ASP A 518 21.15 -27.57 -8.75
C ASP A 518 20.55 -26.24 -8.28
N LEU A 519 19.40 -25.89 -8.86
CA LEU A 519 18.61 -24.72 -8.47
C LEU A 519 17.40 -25.18 -7.67
N HIS A 520 17.54 -25.22 -6.34
CA HIS A 520 16.42 -25.53 -5.45
C HIS A 520 15.56 -24.26 -5.26
N ILE A 521 14.33 -24.28 -5.79
CA ILE A 521 13.43 -23.11 -5.76
C ILE A 521 12.41 -23.30 -4.63
N THR A 522 12.42 -22.41 -3.63
CA THR A 522 11.43 -22.38 -2.55
C THR A 522 10.12 -21.72 -2.99
N GLN A 523 9.00 -22.10 -2.36
CA GLN A 523 7.59 -21.81 -2.71
C GLN A 523 7.13 -20.33 -2.82
N TYR A 524 8.03 -19.36 -2.74
CA TYR A 524 7.71 -17.95 -3.02
C TYR A 524 8.76 -17.38 -3.96
N PHE A 525 8.59 -17.66 -5.25
CA PHE A 525 9.39 -17.10 -6.32
C PHE A 525 8.70 -15.85 -6.87
N HIS A 526 9.37 -14.69 -6.74
CA HIS A 526 8.97 -13.45 -7.42
C HIS A 526 9.91 -13.18 -8.58
N LEU A 527 9.35 -13.06 -9.78
CA LEU A 527 10.04 -12.54 -10.96
C LEU A 527 10.14 -11.01 -10.85
N ILE A 528 11.37 -10.50 -10.84
CA ILE A 528 11.63 -9.07 -11.02
C ILE A 528 12.12 -8.89 -12.45
N SER A 529 11.39 -8.07 -13.22
CA SER A 529 11.81 -7.61 -14.54
C SER A 529 12.00 -6.09 -14.47
N ASN A 530 13.21 -5.61 -14.79
CA ASN A 530 13.58 -4.19 -14.88
C ASN A 530 12.99 -3.29 -13.77
N ASN A 531 13.29 -3.57 -12.49
CA ASN A 531 12.79 -2.80 -11.35
C ASN A 531 11.26 -2.76 -11.18
N ILE A 532 10.49 -3.68 -11.78
CA ILE A 532 9.05 -3.69 -11.55
C ILE A 532 8.46 -4.96 -10.96
N ILE A 533 7.55 -4.71 -10.02
CA ILE A 533 6.76 -5.65 -9.23
C ILE A 533 5.62 -6.19 -10.10
N LEU A 534 5.62 -7.50 -10.34
CA LEU A 534 4.51 -8.24 -10.92
C LEU A 534 3.53 -8.64 -9.80
N HIS A 535 2.48 -7.84 -9.61
CA HIS A 535 1.33 -8.21 -8.78
C HIS A 535 0.03 -7.70 -9.45
N ASN A 536 -1.00 -8.55 -9.51
CA ASN A 536 -2.38 -8.18 -9.82
C ASN A 536 -2.95 -7.32 -8.67
N SER A 537 -2.60 -6.05 -8.66
CA SER A 537 -2.70 -5.15 -7.52
C SER A 537 -4.10 -4.69 -7.15
N ILE A 538 -4.91 -4.30 -8.15
CA ILE A 538 -6.24 -3.75 -7.90
C ILE A 538 -7.08 -4.81 -7.17
N GLU A 539 -7.04 -6.04 -7.67
CA GLU A 539 -7.69 -7.17 -7.02
C GLU A 539 -7.12 -7.38 -5.62
N GLN A 540 -5.80 -7.40 -5.45
CA GLN A 540 -5.20 -7.71 -4.15
C GLN A 540 -5.47 -6.66 -3.08
N ASP A 541 -5.38 -5.38 -3.43
CA ASP A 541 -5.40 -4.25 -2.50
C ASP A 541 -6.81 -3.75 -2.18
N ALA A 542 -7.77 -3.91 -3.10
CA ALA A 542 -9.18 -3.63 -2.82
C ALA A 542 -9.73 -4.61 -1.77
N ASP A 543 -10.51 -4.10 -0.82
CA ASP A 543 -11.17 -4.93 0.18
C ASP A 543 -12.52 -5.42 -0.33
N ILE A 544 -13.26 -4.54 -1.03
CA ILE A 544 -14.53 -4.83 -1.68
C ILE A 544 -14.44 -4.46 -3.15
N ILE A 545 -14.89 -5.36 -4.03
CA ILE A 545 -14.98 -5.10 -5.48
C ILE A 545 -16.42 -5.37 -5.94
N MET A 546 -17.08 -4.31 -6.40
CA MET A 546 -18.41 -4.33 -6.98
C MET A 546 -18.31 -4.18 -8.51
N MET A 547 -19.03 -5.00 -9.24
CA MET A 547 -19.13 -4.92 -10.70
C MET A 547 -20.57 -4.64 -11.12
N LEU A 548 -20.74 -3.64 -11.97
CA LEU A 548 -22.00 -3.33 -12.63
C LEU A 548 -22.05 -4.08 -13.96
N TYR A 549 -23.20 -4.70 -14.21
CA TYR A 549 -23.50 -5.40 -15.44
C TYR A 549 -24.96 -5.14 -15.85
N ASP A 550 -25.20 -5.07 -17.15
CA ASP A 550 -26.52 -4.85 -17.74
C ASP A 550 -26.78 -6.07 -18.63
N GLU A 551 -27.58 -7.02 -18.14
CA GLU A 551 -27.90 -8.27 -18.86
C GLU A 551 -28.66 -8.00 -20.18
N ILE A 552 -29.41 -6.90 -20.26
CA ILE A 552 -30.45 -6.69 -21.28
C ILE A 552 -30.01 -5.60 -22.28
N SER A 553 -28.80 -5.74 -22.83
CA SER A 553 -28.36 -4.87 -23.93
C SER A 553 -28.98 -5.25 -25.28
N THR A 554 -29.87 -6.24 -25.35
CA THR A 554 -30.49 -6.71 -26.60
C THR A 554 -32.01 -6.75 -26.50
N LYS A 555 -32.62 -5.82 -27.24
CA LYS A 555 -34.02 -5.78 -27.71
C LYS A 555 -35.06 -5.27 -26.70
N ILE A 556 -35.39 -3.98 -26.87
CA ILE A 556 -36.68 -3.35 -26.53
C ILE A 556 -36.95 -3.18 -25.02
N GLN A 557 -36.09 -2.45 -24.32
CA GLN A 557 -36.48 -1.81 -23.06
C GLN A 557 -36.68 -0.31 -23.28
N GLN A 558 -37.77 0.22 -22.72
CA GLN A 558 -38.13 1.64 -22.75
C GLN A 558 -36.90 2.48 -22.33
N LYS A 559 -36.58 3.53 -23.09
CA LYS A 559 -35.39 4.39 -22.92
C LYS A 559 -35.17 4.92 -21.49
N ASN A 560 -36.17 4.84 -20.61
CA ASN A 560 -36.25 5.56 -19.35
C ASN A 560 -35.91 4.69 -18.13
N GLN A 561 -35.77 3.37 -18.26
CA GLN A 561 -35.49 2.47 -17.13
C GLN A 561 -34.60 1.30 -17.52
N LYS A 562 -33.62 0.97 -16.66
CA LYS A 562 -32.71 -0.17 -16.81
C LYS A 562 -32.67 -0.98 -15.53
N ILE A 563 -32.48 -2.29 -15.64
CA ILE A 563 -32.16 -3.15 -14.50
C ILE A 563 -30.66 -3.41 -14.57
N ILE A 564 -29.94 -3.07 -13.51
CA ILE A 564 -28.48 -3.24 -13.43
C ILE A 564 -28.19 -4.29 -12.38
N ASP A 565 -27.50 -5.34 -12.80
CA ASP A 565 -26.95 -6.35 -11.92
C ASP A 565 -25.69 -5.81 -11.27
N ILE A 566 -25.63 -5.89 -9.95
CA ILE A 566 -24.45 -5.56 -9.16
C ILE A 566 -23.94 -6.85 -8.52
N SER A 567 -22.72 -7.24 -8.88
CA SER A 567 -22.04 -8.37 -8.24
C SER A 567 -20.88 -7.89 -7.37
N ILE A 568 -20.93 -8.26 -6.09
CA ILE A 568 -19.80 -8.15 -5.17
C ILE A 568 -18.94 -9.37 -5.42
N ILE A 569 -17.89 -9.24 -6.23
CA ILE A 569 -17.02 -10.35 -6.63
C ILE A 569 -15.86 -10.57 -5.66
N LYS A 570 -15.59 -9.60 -4.79
CA LYS A 570 -14.62 -9.71 -3.70
C LYS A 570 -15.13 -8.95 -2.49
N ASN A 571 -15.03 -9.57 -1.32
CA ASN A 571 -15.28 -8.96 -0.02
C ASN A 571 -14.34 -9.60 1.00
N ARG A 572 -13.39 -8.85 1.56
CA ARG A 572 -12.41 -9.39 2.52
C ARG A 572 -13.00 -9.76 3.88
N ASN A 573 -14.07 -9.06 4.27
CA ASN A 573 -14.62 -9.13 5.63
C ASN A 573 -16.07 -9.63 5.67
N GLY A 574 -16.58 -10.18 4.56
CA GLY A 574 -17.96 -10.62 4.46
C GLY A 574 -18.24 -11.47 3.21
N PRO A 575 -19.51 -11.82 2.97
CA PRO A 575 -19.89 -12.64 1.83
C PRO A 575 -19.76 -11.90 0.49
N ILE A 576 -19.57 -12.70 -0.54
CA ILE A 576 -19.70 -12.35 -1.96
C ILE A 576 -21.16 -12.62 -2.35
N GLY A 577 -21.70 -11.87 -3.32
CA GLY A 577 -23.07 -12.05 -3.77
C GLY A 577 -23.43 -11.15 -4.93
N SER A 578 -24.64 -11.31 -5.47
CA SER A 578 -25.18 -10.45 -6.51
C SER A 578 -26.59 -10.01 -6.18
N PHE A 579 -26.95 -8.80 -6.56
CA PHE A 579 -28.29 -8.24 -6.42
C PHE A 579 -28.60 -7.32 -7.59
N LYS A 580 -29.87 -6.98 -7.77
CA LYS A 580 -30.33 -6.12 -8.86
C LYS A 580 -30.76 -4.77 -8.31
N LEU A 581 -30.42 -3.70 -9.03
CA LEU A 581 -30.95 -2.37 -8.80
C LEU A 581 -31.65 -1.86 -10.06
N GLN A 582 -32.70 -1.07 -9.85
CA GLN A 582 -33.41 -0.38 -10.90
C GLN A 582 -32.80 1.01 -11.11
N PHE A 583 -32.31 1.28 -12.30
CA PHE A 583 -31.66 2.55 -12.67
C PHE A 583 -32.54 3.36 -13.62
N TYR A 584 -32.78 4.61 -13.25
CA TYR A 584 -33.46 5.61 -14.07
C TYR A 584 -32.42 6.61 -14.59
N PRO A 585 -31.96 6.48 -15.86
CA PRO A 585 -30.87 7.28 -16.38
C PRO A 585 -31.20 8.78 -16.44
N ASP A 586 -32.45 9.11 -16.79
CA ASP A 586 -32.90 10.50 -16.93
C ASP A 586 -32.81 11.25 -15.59
N ASN A 587 -33.07 10.59 -14.47
CA ASN A 587 -33.13 11.21 -13.14
C ASN A 587 -31.89 10.93 -12.29
N ASN A 588 -30.90 10.22 -12.84
CA ASN A 588 -29.73 9.75 -12.10
C ASN A 588 -30.09 8.97 -10.81
N LEU A 589 -31.13 8.13 -10.85
CA LEU A 589 -31.69 7.50 -9.64
C LEU A 589 -31.53 5.98 -9.68
N PHE A 590 -30.98 5.41 -8.60
CA PHE A 590 -30.98 3.97 -8.34
C PHE A 590 -31.96 3.64 -7.21
N ILE A 591 -32.71 2.55 -7.35
CA ILE A 591 -33.66 2.04 -6.36
C ILE A 591 -33.46 0.53 -6.21
N ASP A 592 -33.66 -0.02 -5.00
CA ASP A 592 -33.69 -1.46 -4.80
C ASP A 592 -34.74 -2.11 -5.71
N HIS A 593 -34.36 -3.18 -6.42
CA HIS A 593 -35.29 -3.95 -7.21
C HIS A 593 -35.96 -4.99 -6.33
N GLU A 594 -37.29 -4.91 -6.20
CA GLU A 594 -38.10 -5.94 -5.56
C GLU A 594 -38.58 -6.90 -6.65
N GLU A 595 -38.10 -8.15 -6.61
CA GLU A 595 -38.68 -9.23 -7.43
C GLU A 595 -40.10 -9.48 -6.89
N LYS A 596 -41.11 -9.16 -7.70
CA LYS A 596 -42.53 -9.43 -7.40
C LYS A 596 -42.88 -10.89 -7.60
#